data_AF-A0A522WLG1-F1
#
_entry.id   AF-A0A522WLG1-F1
#
_cell.length_a   1.000
_cell.length_b   1.000
_cell.length_c   1.000
_cell.angle_alpha   90.00
_cell.angle_beta   90.00
_cell.angle_gamma   90.00
#
_symmetry.space_group_name_H-M   'P 1'
#
loop_
_entity.id
_entity.type
_entity.pdbx_description
1 polymer ?
#
loop_
_entity_poly.entity_id
_entity_poly.type
_entity_poly.pdbx_seq_one_letter_code
_entity_poly.pdbx_strand_id
1 'polypeptide(L)'
;EVEIQALFDLFKRLWTGGTLIGGAKSMMSLERRQARHISTEGITDLLRERKVLADRYAFLMQISAVAIGQSNRTTLKTFMDHYFADKDFVPRVIAGQDPPVPKLQTLTALHRSIRSSWVGDADKAVFLAQVEAAQGQLLKTSRLFEQVDKKGGSASQKVLTLLDLCRKGTFIDGPNLDVVRKVIEGYLRDSSFLPDYLGGATGEEKERKMTLLTKTLGMFGITA
;
A
#
# COMPACT_ATOMS: atom_id res chain seq x y z
N GLU A 1 -15.90 -18.73 0.68
CA GLU A 1 -14.71 -18.10 1.32
C GLU A 1 -13.73 -19.06 2.01
N VAL A 2 -14.19 -19.91 2.94
CA VAL A 2 -13.29 -20.74 3.80
C VAL A 2 -12.35 -21.66 3.02
N GLU A 3 -12.83 -22.30 1.94
CA GLU A 3 -12.01 -23.24 1.17
C GLU A 3 -10.90 -22.57 0.36
N ILE A 4 -11.18 -21.42 -0.28
CA ILE A 4 -10.18 -20.64 -1.01
C ILE A 4 -9.09 -20.14 -0.06
N GLN A 5 -9.49 -19.59 1.09
CA GLN A 5 -8.54 -19.12 2.09
C GLN A 5 -7.71 -20.27 2.65
N ALA A 6 -8.32 -21.43 2.91
CA ALA A 6 -7.61 -22.64 3.34
C ALA A 6 -6.63 -23.16 2.28
N LEU A 7 -7.00 -23.12 0.98
CA LEU A 7 -6.10 -23.48 -0.12
C LEU A 7 -4.91 -22.51 -0.22
N PHE A 8 -5.13 -21.22 0.03
CA PHE A 8 -4.07 -20.21 0.04
C PHE A 8 -3.14 -20.37 1.23
N ASP A 9 -3.67 -20.63 2.42
CA ASP A 9 -2.88 -20.86 3.63
C ASP A 9 -2.09 -22.16 3.51
N LEU A 10 -2.68 -23.19 2.91
CA LEU A 10 -2.00 -24.45 2.58
C LEU A 10 -0.85 -24.19 1.59
N PHE A 11 -1.08 -23.44 0.51
CA PHE A 11 -0.03 -23.10 -0.44
C PHE A 11 1.13 -22.36 0.22
N LYS A 12 0.84 -21.32 1.02
CA LYS A 12 1.87 -20.55 1.75
C LYS A 12 2.71 -21.42 2.66
N ARG A 13 2.11 -22.41 3.33
CA ARG A 13 2.84 -23.34 4.22
C ARG A 13 3.70 -24.34 3.45
N LEU A 14 3.27 -24.73 2.24
CA LEU A 14 3.97 -25.72 1.42
C LEU A 14 5.00 -25.10 0.46
N TRP A 15 4.99 -23.78 0.27
CA TRP A 15 5.89 -23.09 -0.65
C TRP A 15 7.25 -22.78 0.00
N THR A 16 8.33 -23.25 -0.61
CA THR A 16 9.72 -23.03 -0.12
C THR A 16 10.48 -21.97 -0.93
N GLY A 17 9.81 -21.20 -1.77
CA GLY A 17 10.43 -20.14 -2.59
C GLY A 17 10.75 -20.56 -4.02
N GLY A 18 11.04 -21.84 -4.25
CA GLY A 18 11.29 -22.40 -5.59
C GLY A 18 10.57 -23.72 -5.88
N THR A 19 10.21 -24.47 -4.83
CA THR A 19 9.49 -25.74 -4.97
C THR A 19 8.40 -25.86 -3.90
N LEU A 20 7.41 -26.69 -4.20
CA LEU A 20 6.35 -27.03 -3.25
C LEU A 20 6.73 -28.32 -2.52
N ILE A 21 6.50 -28.38 -1.21
CA ILE A 21 6.66 -29.60 -0.41
C ILE A 21 5.72 -30.68 -1.01
N GLY A 22 6.31 -31.75 -1.57
CA GLY A 22 5.60 -32.79 -2.34
C GLY A 22 5.78 -32.73 -3.87
N GLY A 23 6.54 -31.76 -4.37
CA GLY A 23 7.00 -31.71 -5.76
C GLY A 23 5.89 -31.42 -6.79
N ALA A 24 6.15 -31.80 -8.04
CA ALA A 24 5.29 -31.45 -9.19
C ALA A 24 3.85 -31.99 -9.07
N LYS A 25 3.65 -33.19 -8.49
CA LYS A 25 2.32 -33.78 -8.32
C LYS A 25 1.44 -32.95 -7.37
N SER A 26 2.00 -32.49 -6.25
CA SER A 26 1.29 -31.62 -5.32
C SER A 26 0.95 -30.27 -5.96
N MET A 27 1.87 -29.72 -6.76
CA MET A 27 1.65 -28.48 -7.49
C MET A 27 0.50 -28.60 -8.50
N MET A 28 0.47 -29.66 -9.31
CA MET A 28 -0.62 -29.93 -10.27
C MET A 28 -1.97 -30.13 -9.56
N SER A 29 -1.97 -30.81 -8.42
CA SER A 29 -3.20 -31.02 -7.63
C SER A 29 -3.75 -29.70 -7.08
N LEU A 30 -2.87 -28.85 -6.55
CA LEU A 30 -3.23 -27.52 -6.05
C LEU A 30 -3.70 -26.60 -7.18
N GLU A 31 -3.01 -26.58 -8.32
CA GLU A 31 -3.44 -25.81 -9.49
C GLU A 31 -4.84 -26.21 -9.95
N ARG A 32 -5.12 -27.51 -10.07
CA ARG A 32 -6.45 -28.01 -10.46
C ARG A 32 -7.54 -27.65 -9.44
N ARG A 33 -7.21 -27.65 -8.14
CA ARG A 33 -8.16 -27.22 -7.09
C ARG A 33 -8.38 -25.72 -7.14
N GLN A 34 -7.32 -24.92 -7.28
CA GLN A 34 -7.43 -23.46 -7.46
C GLN A 34 -8.26 -23.12 -8.71
N ALA A 35 -8.10 -23.82 -9.82
CA ALA A 35 -8.82 -23.57 -11.06
C ALA A 35 -10.35 -23.71 -10.93
N ARG A 36 -10.85 -24.52 -9.98
CA ARG A 36 -12.29 -24.62 -9.70
C ARG A 36 -12.86 -23.33 -9.09
N HIS A 37 -12.01 -22.55 -8.43
CA HIS A 37 -12.38 -21.31 -7.76
C HIS A 37 -11.92 -20.06 -8.53
N ILE A 38 -10.80 -20.16 -9.27
CA ILE A 38 -10.26 -19.16 -10.19
C ILE A 38 -10.95 -19.32 -11.55
N SER A 39 -12.28 -19.29 -11.54
CA SER A 39 -13.13 -19.21 -12.73
C SER A 39 -13.70 -17.79 -12.84
N THR A 40 -14.19 -17.44 -14.03
CA THR A 40 -14.81 -16.12 -14.24
C THR A 40 -15.98 -15.90 -13.28
N GLU A 41 -16.85 -16.90 -13.13
CA GLU A 41 -17.99 -16.84 -12.22
C GLU A 41 -17.53 -16.78 -10.75
N GLY A 42 -16.60 -17.64 -10.35
CA GLY A 42 -16.12 -17.70 -8.97
C GLY A 42 -15.44 -16.41 -8.51
N ILE A 43 -14.59 -15.82 -9.34
CA ILE A 43 -13.96 -14.53 -9.03
C ILE A 43 -15.02 -13.42 -9.02
N THR A 44 -15.94 -13.40 -9.97
CA THR A 44 -17.00 -12.38 -10.03
C THR A 44 -17.85 -12.38 -8.76
N ASP A 45 -18.23 -13.56 -8.27
CA ASP A 45 -19.03 -13.70 -7.06
C ASP A 45 -18.26 -13.24 -5.82
N LEU A 46 -17.00 -13.65 -5.67
CA LEU A 46 -16.16 -13.21 -4.54
C LEU A 46 -15.90 -11.69 -4.55
N LEU A 47 -15.77 -11.08 -5.73
CA LEU A 47 -15.63 -9.64 -5.84
C LEU A 47 -16.96 -8.93 -5.56
N ARG A 48 -18.11 -9.52 -5.90
CA ARG A 48 -19.43 -8.94 -5.65
C ARG A 48 -19.73 -8.81 -4.16
N GLU A 49 -19.29 -9.75 -3.34
CA GLU A 49 -19.45 -9.72 -1.87
C GLU A 49 -18.76 -8.51 -1.22
N ARG A 50 -17.74 -7.94 -1.89
CA ARG A 50 -17.01 -6.77 -1.41
C ARG A 50 -17.69 -5.49 -1.89
N LYS A 51 -18.17 -4.65 -0.97
CA LYS A 51 -18.86 -3.40 -1.30
C LYS A 51 -17.91 -2.28 -1.75
N VAL A 52 -16.70 -2.27 -1.19
CA VAL A 52 -15.68 -1.25 -1.49
C VAL A 52 -14.81 -1.71 -2.65
N LEU A 53 -14.65 -0.86 -3.66
CA LEU A 53 -13.85 -1.20 -4.84
C LEU A 53 -12.37 -1.39 -4.49
N ALA A 54 -11.78 -0.55 -3.64
CA ALA A 54 -10.40 -0.74 -3.16
C ALA A 54 -10.16 -2.15 -2.58
N ASP A 55 -11.14 -2.67 -1.83
CA ASP A 55 -11.06 -4.02 -1.25
C ASP A 55 -11.16 -5.13 -2.31
N ARG A 56 -11.91 -4.89 -3.39
CA ARG A 56 -11.95 -5.80 -4.56
C ARG A 56 -10.57 -5.90 -5.21
N TYR A 57 -9.89 -4.77 -5.42
CA TYR A 57 -8.53 -4.76 -5.97
C TYR A 57 -7.52 -5.43 -5.02
N ALA A 58 -7.57 -5.10 -3.73
CA ALA A 58 -6.69 -5.71 -2.73
C ALA A 58 -6.88 -7.23 -2.68
N PHE A 59 -8.12 -7.70 -2.73
CA PHE A 59 -8.44 -9.11 -2.76
C PHE A 59 -8.00 -9.80 -4.05
N LEU A 60 -8.20 -9.17 -5.22
CA LEU A 60 -7.72 -9.67 -6.50
C LEU A 60 -6.19 -9.84 -6.48
N MET A 61 -5.48 -8.86 -5.93
CA MET A 61 -4.02 -8.96 -5.75
C MET A 61 -3.62 -10.05 -4.76
N GLN A 62 -4.36 -10.22 -3.66
CA GLN A 62 -4.13 -11.30 -2.71
C GLN A 62 -4.26 -12.68 -3.37
N ILE A 63 -5.30 -12.89 -4.19
CA ILE A 63 -5.47 -14.12 -4.96
C ILE A 63 -4.32 -14.28 -5.97
N SER A 64 -3.93 -13.20 -6.66
CA SER A 64 -2.86 -13.23 -7.65
C SER A 64 -1.52 -13.68 -7.07
N ALA A 65 -1.22 -13.32 -5.82
CA ALA A 65 0.04 -13.65 -5.14
C ALA A 65 0.20 -15.15 -4.85
N VAL A 66 -0.91 -15.88 -4.78
CA VAL A 66 -0.95 -17.32 -4.44
C VAL A 66 -1.43 -18.17 -5.63
N ALA A 67 -1.65 -17.56 -6.78
CA ALA A 67 -2.10 -18.23 -7.99
C ALA A 67 -0.98 -19.09 -8.59
N ILE A 68 -1.26 -20.40 -8.68
CA ILE A 68 -0.40 -21.42 -9.26
C ILE A 68 -0.89 -21.73 -10.67
N GLY A 69 0.04 -21.85 -11.62
CA GLY A 69 -0.26 -22.26 -12.98
C GLY A 69 -0.60 -21.11 -13.93
N GLN A 70 -0.23 -21.28 -15.19
CA GLN A 70 -0.38 -20.24 -16.21
C GLN A 70 -1.85 -19.94 -16.52
N SER A 71 -2.72 -20.97 -16.48
CA SER A 71 -4.15 -20.80 -16.74
C SER A 71 -4.80 -19.89 -15.70
N ASN A 72 -4.59 -20.16 -14.42
CA ASN A 72 -5.15 -19.37 -13.32
C ASN A 72 -4.67 -17.91 -13.36
N ARG A 73 -3.37 -17.72 -13.66
CA ARG A 73 -2.78 -16.40 -13.83
C ARG A 73 -3.41 -15.65 -15.01
N THR A 74 -3.61 -16.32 -16.14
CA THR A 74 -4.26 -15.71 -17.33
C THR A 74 -5.66 -15.23 -17.00
N THR A 75 -6.47 -16.05 -16.31
CA THR A 75 -7.81 -15.65 -15.85
C THR A 75 -7.76 -14.42 -14.96
N LEU A 76 -6.88 -14.41 -13.94
CA LEU A 76 -6.73 -13.28 -13.03
C LEU A 76 -6.26 -12.01 -13.75
N LYS A 77 -5.38 -12.15 -14.74
CA LYS A 77 -4.91 -11.02 -15.55
C LYS A 77 -6.08 -10.35 -16.26
N THR A 78 -6.99 -11.10 -16.87
CA THR A 78 -8.17 -10.54 -17.54
C THR A 78 -9.00 -9.67 -16.60
N PHE A 79 -9.18 -10.11 -15.35
CA PHE A 79 -9.85 -9.29 -14.34
C PHE A 79 -9.04 -8.04 -14.01
N MET A 80 -7.74 -8.17 -13.74
CA MET A 80 -6.88 -7.03 -13.44
C MET A 80 -6.91 -5.99 -14.56
N ASP A 81 -6.77 -6.43 -15.82
CA ASP A 81 -6.83 -5.58 -17.00
C ASP A 81 -8.17 -4.83 -17.07
N HIS A 82 -9.30 -5.52 -16.91
CA HIS A 82 -10.63 -4.90 -16.91
C HIS A 82 -10.77 -3.81 -15.83
N TYR A 83 -10.29 -4.12 -14.64
CA TYR A 83 -10.42 -3.28 -13.47
C TYR A 83 -9.49 -2.05 -13.51
N PHE A 84 -8.24 -2.20 -13.96
CA PHE A 84 -7.30 -1.07 -14.08
C PHE A 84 -7.47 -0.27 -15.37
N ALA A 85 -8.10 -0.82 -16.41
CA ALA A 85 -8.45 -0.09 -17.62
C ALA A 85 -9.69 0.82 -17.44
N ASP A 86 -10.41 0.70 -16.33
CA ASP A 86 -11.55 1.56 -16.03
C ASP A 86 -11.10 3.02 -15.88
N LYS A 87 -11.64 3.90 -16.73
CA LYS A 87 -11.37 5.35 -16.69
C LYS A 87 -11.83 5.98 -15.38
N ASP A 88 -12.80 5.36 -14.72
CA ASP A 88 -13.31 5.79 -13.42
C ASP A 88 -12.57 5.14 -12.24
N PHE A 89 -11.47 4.41 -12.47
CA PHE A 89 -10.70 3.75 -11.41
C PHE A 89 -10.40 4.71 -10.25
N VAL A 90 -9.77 5.85 -10.56
CA VAL A 90 -9.37 6.86 -9.58
C VAL A 90 -10.56 7.37 -8.77
N PRO A 91 -11.61 7.97 -9.36
CA PRO A 91 -12.72 8.50 -8.59
C PRO A 91 -13.46 7.41 -7.80
N ARG A 92 -13.58 6.19 -8.32
CA ARG A 92 -14.27 5.10 -7.64
C ARG A 92 -13.51 4.52 -6.45
N VAL A 93 -12.19 4.42 -6.55
CA VAL A 93 -11.33 3.86 -5.50
C VAL A 93 -11.21 4.82 -4.31
N ILE A 94 -11.23 6.13 -4.56
CA ILE A 94 -11.13 7.15 -3.49
C ILE A 94 -12.49 7.54 -2.91
N ALA A 95 -13.60 7.21 -3.58
CA ALA A 95 -14.97 7.53 -3.15
C ALA A 95 -15.33 6.92 -1.79
N GLY A 96 -16.40 7.43 -1.19
CA GLY A 96 -16.92 6.98 0.11
C GLY A 96 -16.44 7.83 1.29
N GLN A 97 -17.10 7.66 2.43
CA GLN A 97 -16.93 8.49 3.62
C GLN A 97 -15.84 7.98 4.58
N ASP A 98 -15.13 6.91 4.25
CA ASP A 98 -14.12 6.36 5.19
C ASP A 98 -12.96 7.34 5.39
N PRO A 99 -12.33 7.31 6.58
CA PRO A 99 -11.18 8.15 6.88
C PRO A 99 -10.05 8.00 5.84
N PRO A 100 -9.32 9.08 5.53
CA PRO A 100 -8.33 9.06 4.45
C PRO A 100 -7.13 8.16 4.75
N VAL A 101 -6.67 8.08 6.00
CA VAL A 101 -5.44 7.35 6.36
C VAL A 101 -5.54 5.83 6.06
N PRO A 102 -6.59 5.10 6.49
CA PRO A 102 -6.77 3.70 6.08
C PRO A 102 -6.80 3.50 4.56
N LYS A 103 -7.48 4.37 3.82
CA LYS A 103 -7.53 4.28 2.35
C LYS A 103 -6.14 4.47 1.72
N LEU A 104 -5.36 5.44 2.20
CA LEU A 104 -3.99 5.68 1.74
C LEU A 104 -3.08 4.46 1.99
N GLN A 105 -3.25 3.80 3.15
CA GLN A 105 -2.53 2.56 3.48
C GLN A 105 -2.93 1.40 2.56
N THR A 106 -4.23 1.23 2.28
CA THR A 106 -4.71 0.23 1.32
C THR A 106 -4.12 0.45 -0.07
N LEU A 107 -4.06 1.71 -0.55
CA LEU A 107 -3.44 2.05 -1.83
C LEU A 107 -1.94 1.73 -1.85
N THR A 108 -1.22 2.01 -0.76
CA THR A 108 0.20 1.68 -0.67
C THR A 108 0.43 0.16 -0.63
N ALA A 109 -0.40 -0.59 0.08
CA ALA A 109 -0.34 -2.05 0.08
C ALA A 109 -0.66 -2.65 -1.29
N LEU A 110 -1.63 -2.07 -2.01
CA LEU A 110 -1.98 -2.45 -3.36
C LEU A 110 -0.82 -2.21 -4.34
N HIS A 111 -0.19 -1.04 -4.28
CA HIS A 111 0.99 -0.69 -5.08
C HIS A 111 2.14 -1.68 -4.89
N ARG A 112 2.49 -1.98 -3.62
CA ARG A 112 3.52 -2.97 -3.30
C ARG A 112 3.18 -4.36 -3.84
N SER A 113 1.93 -4.78 -3.73
CA SER A 113 1.46 -6.07 -4.21
C SER A 113 1.56 -6.18 -5.73
N ILE A 114 1.24 -5.11 -6.46
CA ILE A 114 1.40 -5.05 -7.93
C ILE A 114 2.87 -5.16 -8.29
N ARG A 115 3.75 -4.40 -7.62
CA ARG A 115 5.19 -4.42 -7.88
C ARG A 115 5.79 -5.82 -7.71
N SER A 116 5.38 -6.55 -6.67
CA SER A 116 5.85 -7.92 -6.41
C SER A 116 5.13 -9.01 -7.19
N SER A 117 4.13 -8.68 -8.01
CA SER A 117 3.33 -9.67 -8.74
C SER A 117 4.09 -10.31 -9.90
N TRP A 118 3.54 -11.41 -10.43
CA TRP A 118 4.05 -12.09 -11.63
C TRP A 118 3.64 -11.39 -12.94
N VAL A 119 2.89 -10.28 -12.88
CA VAL A 119 2.44 -9.52 -14.04
C VAL A 119 3.64 -8.92 -14.80
N GLY A 120 3.53 -8.78 -16.12
CA GLY A 120 4.57 -8.19 -16.96
C GLY A 120 4.83 -6.71 -16.64
N ASP A 121 6.05 -6.24 -16.88
CA ASP A 121 6.47 -4.90 -16.45
C ASP A 121 5.69 -3.76 -17.11
N ALA A 122 5.28 -3.93 -18.37
CA ALA A 122 4.45 -2.95 -19.08
C ALA A 122 3.08 -2.75 -18.38
N ASP A 123 2.40 -3.86 -18.06
CA ASP A 123 1.11 -3.82 -17.36
C ASP A 123 1.28 -3.31 -15.92
N LYS A 124 2.33 -3.75 -15.22
CA LYS A 124 2.67 -3.23 -13.89
C LYS A 124 2.80 -1.72 -13.91
N ALA A 125 3.53 -1.14 -14.87
CA ALA A 125 3.71 0.30 -14.97
C ALA A 125 2.36 1.04 -15.08
N VAL A 126 1.43 0.53 -15.90
CA VAL A 126 0.08 1.09 -16.04
C VAL A 126 -0.69 1.00 -14.71
N PHE A 127 -0.68 -0.16 -14.05
CA PHE A 127 -1.42 -0.37 -12.81
C PHE A 127 -0.86 0.48 -11.66
N LEU A 128 0.47 0.54 -11.52
CA LEU A 128 1.14 1.34 -10.50
C LEU A 128 0.82 2.84 -10.69
N ALA A 129 0.85 3.34 -11.92
CA ALA A 129 0.51 4.73 -12.23
C ALA A 129 -0.93 5.08 -11.84
N GLN A 130 -1.90 4.17 -12.06
CA GLN A 130 -3.29 4.36 -11.64
C GLN A 130 -3.43 4.44 -10.12
N VAL A 131 -2.74 3.56 -9.37
CA VAL A 131 -2.75 3.56 -7.91
C VAL A 131 -2.06 4.80 -7.34
N GLU A 132 -0.95 5.23 -7.93
CA GLU A 132 -0.25 6.48 -7.58
C GLU A 132 -1.14 7.70 -7.81
N ALA A 133 -1.83 7.77 -8.96
CA ALA A 133 -2.77 8.84 -9.28
C ALA A 133 -3.95 8.87 -8.30
N ALA A 134 -4.50 7.70 -7.93
CA ALA A 134 -5.55 7.60 -6.93
C ALA A 134 -5.10 8.12 -5.55
N GLN A 135 -3.91 7.73 -5.11
CA GLN A 135 -3.37 8.22 -3.84
C GLN A 135 -3.11 9.73 -3.88
N GLY A 136 -2.55 10.25 -4.97
CA GLY A 136 -2.31 11.68 -5.16
C GLY A 136 -3.61 12.48 -5.15
N GLN A 137 -4.67 11.98 -5.79
CA GLN A 137 -5.98 12.62 -5.77
C GLN A 137 -6.61 12.58 -4.37
N LEU A 138 -6.50 11.45 -3.66
CA LEU A 138 -7.02 11.32 -2.29
C LEU A 138 -6.32 12.27 -1.32
N LEU A 139 -5.00 12.46 -1.43
CA LEU A 139 -4.27 13.43 -0.62
C LEU A 139 -4.79 14.86 -0.81
N LYS A 140 -5.10 15.23 -2.05
CA LYS A 140 -5.66 16.55 -2.39
C LYS A 140 -7.09 16.72 -1.88
N THR A 141 -7.98 15.76 -2.14
CA THR A 141 -9.40 15.88 -1.81
C THR A 141 -9.66 15.75 -0.30
N SER A 142 -8.91 14.89 0.39
CA SER A 142 -9.03 14.75 1.85
C SER A 142 -8.44 15.93 2.63
N ARG A 143 -7.62 16.76 1.98
CA ARG A 143 -6.89 17.88 2.60
C ARG A 143 -6.11 17.44 3.84
N LEU A 144 -5.50 16.25 3.79
CA LEU A 144 -4.82 15.63 4.94
C LEU A 144 -3.83 16.59 5.61
N PHE A 145 -3.04 17.33 4.82
CA PHE A 145 -2.06 18.27 5.34
C PHE A 145 -2.70 19.48 6.02
N GLU A 146 -3.81 20.02 5.49
CA GLU A 146 -4.56 21.09 6.16
C GLU A 146 -5.17 20.58 7.48
N GLN A 147 -5.60 19.32 7.54
CA GLN A 147 -6.13 18.74 8.77
C GLN A 147 -5.04 18.58 9.84
N VAL A 148 -3.82 18.18 9.44
CA VAL A 148 -2.65 18.14 10.32
C VAL A 148 -2.31 19.54 10.83
N ASP A 149 -2.39 20.55 9.95
CA ASP A 149 -2.12 21.92 10.33
C ASP A 149 -3.19 22.49 11.30
N LYS A 150 -4.47 22.22 11.02
CA LYS A 150 -5.63 22.67 11.82
C LYS A 150 -5.81 21.94 13.14
N LYS A 151 -5.31 20.71 13.30
CA LYS A 151 -5.40 19.96 14.56
C LYS A 151 -4.66 20.63 15.73
N GLY A 152 -3.90 21.70 15.46
CA GLY A 152 -3.09 22.38 16.45
C GLY A 152 -1.84 21.57 16.80
N GLY A 153 -1.03 22.12 17.70
CA GLY A 153 0.26 21.54 18.11
C GLY A 153 1.46 22.24 17.49
N SER A 154 2.63 22.01 18.10
CA SER A 154 3.90 22.58 17.67
C SER A 154 4.34 22.04 16.29
N ALA A 155 5.25 22.75 15.64
CA ALA A 155 5.90 22.27 14.41
C ALA A 155 6.51 20.86 14.61
N SER A 156 7.08 20.60 15.80
CA SER A 156 7.64 19.30 16.16
C SER A 156 6.59 18.18 16.21
N GLN A 157 5.41 18.43 16.77
CA GLN A 157 4.31 17.45 16.80
C GLN A 157 3.77 17.14 15.41
N LYS A 158 3.67 18.15 14.53
CA LYS A 158 3.23 17.99 13.14
C LYS A 158 4.21 17.12 12.34
N VAL A 159 5.51 17.39 12.45
CA VAL A 159 6.57 16.57 11.82
C VAL A 159 6.53 15.13 12.32
N LEU A 160 6.46 14.91 13.63
CA LEU A 160 6.41 13.56 14.19
C LEU A 160 5.16 12.79 13.73
N THR A 161 4.02 13.47 13.61
CA THR A 161 2.79 12.86 13.08
C THR A 161 2.97 12.42 11.62
N LEU A 162 3.53 13.27 10.77
CA LEU A 162 3.79 12.92 9.36
C LEU A 162 4.82 11.80 9.23
N LEU A 163 5.87 11.80 10.06
CA LEU A 163 6.86 10.74 10.10
C LEU A 163 6.26 9.40 10.57
N ASP A 164 5.37 9.41 11.56
CA ASP A 164 4.64 8.21 11.97
C ASP A 164 3.78 7.65 10.82
N LEU A 165 3.08 8.52 10.08
CA LEU A 165 2.34 8.09 8.88
C LEU A 165 3.27 7.50 7.81
N CYS A 166 4.45 8.08 7.59
CA CYS A 166 5.45 7.53 6.68
C CYS A 166 5.92 6.13 7.15
N ARG A 167 6.22 5.97 8.45
CA ARG A 167 6.62 4.68 9.04
C ARG A 167 5.55 3.60 8.92
N LYS A 168 4.29 3.98 9.02
CA LYS A 168 3.14 3.10 8.79
C LYS A 168 2.93 2.72 7.32
N GLY A 169 3.77 3.22 6.40
CA GLY A 169 3.64 2.95 4.97
C GLY A 169 2.37 3.54 4.38
N THR A 170 2.00 4.75 4.82
CA THR A 170 0.78 5.43 4.36
C THR A 170 0.93 5.98 2.94
N PHE A 171 2.15 6.31 2.52
CA PHE A 171 2.43 6.96 1.24
C PHE A 171 3.22 6.04 0.32
N ILE A 172 2.92 6.11 -0.98
CA ILE A 172 3.65 5.45 -2.05
C ILE A 172 4.91 6.27 -2.35
N ASP A 173 6.04 5.58 -2.48
CA ASP A 173 7.33 6.20 -2.84
C ASP A 173 7.25 6.90 -4.20
N GLY A 174 8.00 8.01 -4.34
CA GLY A 174 7.98 8.85 -5.54
C GLY A 174 7.13 10.12 -5.32
N PRO A 175 6.34 10.58 -6.30
CA PRO A 175 5.71 11.89 -6.27
C PRO A 175 4.83 12.16 -5.04
N ASN A 176 4.13 11.13 -4.55
CA ASN A 176 3.25 11.27 -3.38
C ASN A 176 4.03 11.44 -2.08
N LEU A 177 5.08 10.65 -1.87
CA LEU A 177 5.98 10.81 -0.72
C LEU A 177 6.77 12.13 -0.81
N ASP A 178 7.17 12.56 -2.01
CA ASP A 178 7.89 13.83 -2.20
C ASP A 178 7.06 15.05 -1.77
N VAL A 179 5.75 15.02 -1.97
CA VAL A 179 4.85 16.05 -1.43
C VAL A 179 4.89 16.07 0.10
N VAL A 180 4.90 14.90 0.74
CA VAL A 180 5.00 14.79 2.21
C VAL A 180 6.34 15.31 2.70
N ARG A 181 7.45 14.98 2.00
CA ARG A 181 8.79 15.48 2.33
C ARG A 181 8.83 17.00 2.32
N LYS A 182 8.30 17.65 1.28
CA LYS A 182 8.24 19.12 1.19
C LYS A 182 7.47 19.75 2.35
N VAL A 183 6.37 19.13 2.79
CA VAL A 183 5.60 19.60 3.94
C VAL A 183 6.41 19.47 5.24
N ILE A 184 7.08 18.33 5.43
CA ILE A 184 7.97 18.11 6.60
C ILE A 184 9.11 19.14 6.59
N GLU A 185 9.79 19.34 5.47
CA GLU A 185 10.85 20.35 5.32
C GLU A 185 10.35 21.77 5.64
N GLY A 186 9.11 22.10 5.27
CA GLY A 186 8.48 23.37 5.63
C GLY A 186 8.40 23.56 7.14
N TYR A 187 7.97 22.53 7.88
CA TYR A 187 7.91 22.59 9.35
C TYR A 187 9.29 22.52 10.00
N LEU A 188 10.27 21.83 9.41
CA LEU A 188 11.65 21.79 9.93
C LEU A 188 12.34 23.16 9.88
N ARG A 189 11.96 24.01 8.91
CA ARG A 189 12.48 25.38 8.79
C ARG A 189 11.85 26.37 9.77
N ASP A 190 10.81 25.96 10.50
CA ASP A 190 10.21 26.81 11.53
C ASP A 190 11.21 26.99 12.69
N SER A 191 11.49 28.25 13.05
CA SER A 191 12.39 28.59 14.15
C SER A 191 11.98 27.99 15.50
N SER A 192 10.71 27.66 15.69
CA SER A 192 10.17 27.01 16.89
C SER A 192 10.41 25.50 16.92
N PHE A 193 10.71 24.86 15.78
CA PHE A 193 10.78 23.40 15.68
C PHE A 193 11.82 22.78 16.62
N LEU A 194 13.07 23.26 16.57
CA LEU A 194 14.16 22.70 17.38
C LEU A 194 13.96 22.95 18.89
N PRO A 195 13.63 24.17 19.35
CA PRO A 195 13.26 24.41 20.74
C PRO A 195 12.14 23.48 21.24
N ASP A 196 11.08 23.32 20.44
CA ASP A 196 9.91 22.51 20.80
C ASP A 196 10.21 21.01 20.79
N TYR A 197 11.02 20.54 19.84
CA TYR A 197 11.40 19.12 19.74
C TYR A 197 12.34 18.70 20.87
N LEU A 198 13.29 19.58 21.23
CA LEU A 198 14.24 19.29 22.29
C LEU A 198 13.60 19.41 23.68
N GLY A 199 12.60 20.29 23.84
CA GLY A 199 11.86 20.43 25.10
C GLY A 199 12.76 20.76 26.29
N GLY A 200 13.82 21.54 26.06
CA GLY A 200 14.82 21.86 27.09
C GLY A 200 15.87 20.76 27.35
N ALA A 201 15.92 19.69 26.54
CA ALA A 201 16.98 18.68 26.64
C ALA A 201 18.37 19.30 26.44
N THR A 202 19.30 18.92 27.32
CA THR A 202 20.70 19.38 27.31
C THR A 202 21.67 18.19 27.35
N GLY A 203 22.94 18.44 27.01
CA GLY A 203 23.99 17.42 27.04
C GLY A 203 23.67 16.19 26.19
N GLU A 204 23.88 15.00 26.74
CA GLU A 204 23.74 13.71 26.05
C GLU A 204 22.31 13.44 25.57
N GLU A 205 21.28 13.91 26.28
CA GLU A 205 19.88 13.73 25.87
C GLU A 205 19.56 14.49 24.57
N LYS A 206 20.12 15.70 24.43
CA LYS A 206 20.01 16.50 23.21
C LYS A 206 20.66 15.77 22.03
N GLU A 207 21.87 15.26 22.20
CA GLU A 207 22.59 14.53 21.15
C GLU A 207 21.84 13.27 20.70
N ARG A 208 21.29 12.51 21.66
CA ARG A 208 20.47 11.32 21.37
C ARG A 208 19.22 11.68 20.57
N LYS A 209 18.47 12.72 20.97
CA LYS A 209 17.28 13.18 20.25
C LYS A 209 17.62 13.67 18.84
N MET A 210 18.68 14.46 18.69
CA MET A 210 19.15 14.94 17.38
C MET A 210 19.60 13.79 16.46
N THR A 211 20.29 12.80 17.01
CA THR A 211 20.71 11.60 16.26
C THR A 211 19.50 10.81 15.78
N LEU A 212 18.51 10.59 16.66
CA LEU A 212 17.28 9.88 16.31
C LEU A 212 16.48 10.64 15.23
N LEU A 213 16.37 11.96 15.35
CA LEU A 213 15.70 12.80 14.38
C LEU A 213 16.40 12.71 13.02
N THR A 214 17.71 12.93 12.97
CA THR A 214 18.52 12.86 11.74
C THR A 214 18.40 11.49 11.08
N LYS A 215 18.49 10.41 11.86
CA LYS A 215 18.32 9.04 11.37
C LYS A 215 16.92 8.83 10.78
N THR A 216 15.88 9.30 11.48
CA THR A 216 14.48 9.11 11.04
C THR A 216 14.16 9.92 9.79
N LEU A 217 14.64 11.16 9.70
CA LEU A 217 14.52 11.99 8.51
C LEU A 217 15.29 11.39 7.33
N GLY A 218 16.52 10.94 7.57
CA GLY A 218 17.36 10.26 6.58
C GLY A 218 16.72 8.99 6.00
N MET A 219 16.01 8.20 6.82
CA MET A 219 15.26 7.02 6.33
C MET A 219 14.22 7.36 5.26
N PHE A 220 13.67 8.57 5.30
CA PHE A 220 12.68 9.03 4.32
C PHE A 220 13.29 9.98 3.29
N GLY A 221 14.62 10.11 3.22
CA GLY A 221 15.29 10.99 2.27
C GLY A 221 15.07 12.48 2.54
N ILE A 222 14.79 12.86 3.79
CA ILE A 222 14.63 14.24 4.22
C ILE A 222 15.94 14.67 4.88
N THR A 223 16.55 15.74 4.37
CA THR A 223 17.70 16.38 5.01
C THR A 223 17.20 17.46 5.97
N ALA A 224 17.50 17.28 7.27
CA ALA A 224 17.32 18.32 8.29
C ALA A 224 18.37 19.42 8.14
#